data_AF-A0A378SFA5-F1
#
_entry.id   AF-A0A378SFA5-F1
#
_cell.length_a   1.000
_cell.length_b   1.000
_cell.length_c   1.000
_cell.angle_alpha   90.00
_cell.angle_beta   90.00
_cell.angle_gamma   90.00
#
_symmetry.space_group_name_H-M   'P 1'
#
loop_
_entity.id
_entity.type
_entity.pdbx_description
1 polymer ?
#
loop_
_entity_poly.entity_id
_entity_poly.type
_entity_poly.pdbx_seq_one_letter_code
_entity_poly.pdbx_strand_id
1 'polypeptide(L)'
;MAEAIEPAASGDRGFLYGGAEYVRFALENRGFYEVLFRPYLCHQDDRDLKQARTAAFDILYGTARRSLASVCDADTLTDADVASLVIAGWSMSHGYATLLATENLADRPSGDILRGVELLARLVGSPPNDNEATR
;
A
#
# COMPACT_ATOMS: atom_id res chain seq x y z
N MET A 1 -2.91 10.20 10.52
CA MET A 1 -2.64 9.10 9.57
C MET A 1 -1.56 8.16 10.11
N ALA A 2 -0.31 8.61 10.30
CA ALA A 2 0.78 7.78 10.83
C ALA A 2 0.39 7.05 12.13
N GLU A 3 -0.10 7.78 13.13
CA GLU A 3 -0.58 7.22 14.41
C GLU A 3 -1.72 6.19 14.26
N ALA A 4 -2.54 6.30 13.22
CA ALA A 4 -3.64 5.36 12.99
C ALA A 4 -3.17 4.06 12.33
N ILE A 5 -2.07 4.12 11.57
CA ILE A 5 -1.53 2.99 10.79
C ILE A 5 -0.47 2.23 11.60
N GLU A 6 0.32 2.94 12.40
CA GLU A 6 1.45 2.38 13.17
C GLU A 6 1.11 1.11 13.96
N PRO A 7 -0.03 1.00 14.67
CA PRO A 7 -0.37 -0.21 15.43
C PRO A 7 -0.46 -1.47 14.55
N ALA A 8 -0.98 -1.35 13.33
CA ALA A 8 -1.08 -2.46 12.38
C ALA A 8 0.18 -2.65 11.54
N ALA A 9 1.04 -1.63 11.46
CA ALA A 9 2.29 -1.61 10.70
C ALA A 9 3.45 -2.33 11.40
N SER A 10 3.15 -3.44 12.08
CA SER A 10 4.08 -4.16 12.96
C SER A 10 4.32 -5.60 12.50
N GLY A 11 5.51 -6.12 12.84
CA GLY A 11 5.94 -7.48 12.48
C GLY A 11 6.22 -7.69 10.98
N ASP A 12 6.45 -8.95 10.61
CA ASP A 12 6.89 -9.37 9.27
C ASP A 12 5.84 -9.07 8.19
N ARG A 13 4.57 -8.99 8.56
CA ARG A 13 3.46 -8.66 7.66
C ARG A 13 2.97 -7.21 7.82
N GLY A 14 3.72 -6.39 8.56
CA GLY A 14 3.35 -5.00 8.87
C GLY A 14 3.13 -4.15 7.62
N PHE A 15 3.83 -4.42 6.51
CA PHE A 15 3.58 -3.70 5.26
C PHE A 15 2.16 -3.97 4.70
N LEU A 16 1.69 -5.22 4.76
CA LEU A 16 0.36 -5.60 4.27
C LEU A 16 -0.74 -5.05 5.18
N TYR A 17 -0.62 -5.24 6.49
CA TYR A 17 -1.61 -4.79 7.45
C TYR A 17 -1.66 -3.26 7.56
N GLY A 18 -0.51 -2.60 7.50
CA GLY A 18 -0.44 -1.13 7.43
C GLY A 18 -1.12 -0.57 6.17
N GLY A 19 -0.98 -1.23 5.02
CA GLY A 19 -1.69 -0.87 3.79
C GLY A 19 -3.22 -1.03 3.90
N ALA A 20 -3.70 -2.09 4.56
CA ALA A 20 -5.12 -2.28 4.82
C ALA A 20 -5.68 -1.19 5.76
N GLU A 21 -4.96 -0.84 6.83
CA GLU A 21 -5.34 0.25 7.73
C GLU A 21 -5.29 1.62 7.05
N TYR A 22 -4.36 1.84 6.14
CA TYR A 22 -4.33 3.04 5.31
C TYR A 22 -5.63 3.20 4.51
N VAL A 23 -6.10 2.12 3.86
CA VAL A 23 -7.38 2.13 3.12
C VAL A 23 -8.54 2.41 4.07
N ARG A 24 -8.61 1.74 5.21
CA ARG A 24 -9.67 1.98 6.21
C ARG A 24 -9.68 3.44 6.66
N PHE A 25 -8.51 3.99 7.01
CA PHE A 25 -8.36 5.39 7.38
C PHE A 25 -8.83 6.33 6.28
N ALA A 26 -8.48 6.07 5.01
CA ALA A 26 -8.88 6.87 3.87
C ALA A 26 -10.42 6.93 3.70
N LEU A 27 -11.11 5.82 3.91
CA LEU A 27 -12.57 5.73 3.78
C LEU A 27 -13.29 6.41 4.95
N GLU A 28 -12.80 6.22 6.17
CA GLU A 28 -13.36 6.85 7.36
C GLU A 28 -13.10 8.36 7.40
N ASN A 29 -12.03 8.82 6.74
CA ASN A 29 -11.61 10.22 6.73
C ASN A 29 -11.62 10.79 5.30
N ARG A 30 -12.71 10.53 4.55
CA ARG A 30 -12.80 10.85 3.11
C ARG A 30 -12.45 12.30 2.76
N GLY A 31 -12.98 13.27 3.49
CA GLY A 31 -12.69 14.69 3.25
C GLY A 31 -11.21 15.04 3.49
N PHE A 32 -10.57 14.38 4.45
CA PHE A 32 -9.13 14.52 4.71
C PHE A 32 -8.30 13.87 3.57
N TYR A 33 -8.71 12.69 3.12
CA TYR A 33 -8.06 11.96 2.03
C TYR A 33 -8.12 12.72 0.69
N GLU A 34 -9.25 13.36 0.39
CA GLU A 34 -9.44 14.16 -0.84
C GLU A 34 -8.51 15.39 -0.90
N VAL A 35 -8.06 15.90 0.25
CA VAL A 35 -7.18 17.07 0.37
C VAL A 35 -5.70 16.68 0.48
N LEU A 36 -5.38 15.57 1.16
CA LEU A 36 -4.01 15.17 1.50
C LEU A 36 -3.05 15.08 0.30
N PHE A 37 -3.60 14.72 -0.87
CA PHE A 37 -2.86 14.55 -2.12
C PHE A 37 -3.03 15.71 -3.10
N ARG A 38 -3.51 16.86 -2.62
CA ARG A 38 -3.63 18.11 -3.38
C ARG A 38 -2.68 19.15 -2.78
N PRO A 39 -1.41 19.22 -3.23
CA PRO A 39 -0.39 20.05 -2.60
C PRO A 39 -0.79 21.53 -2.49
N TYR A 40 -1.57 22.02 -3.46
CA TYR A 40 -2.05 23.40 -3.51
C TYR A 40 -3.12 23.75 -2.46
N LEU A 41 -3.69 22.75 -1.77
CA LEU A 41 -4.63 22.96 -0.66
C LEU A 41 -3.97 22.93 0.72
N CYS A 42 -2.69 22.59 0.80
CA CYS A 42 -1.96 22.49 2.06
C CYS A 42 -0.84 23.54 2.13
N HIS A 43 -0.61 24.09 3.33
CA HIS A 43 0.55 24.94 3.60
C HIS A 43 1.83 24.09 3.58
N GLN A 44 2.48 24.00 2.42
CA GLN A 44 3.63 23.10 2.23
C GLN A 44 4.82 23.41 3.15
N ASP A 45 4.91 24.64 3.67
CA ASP A 45 5.96 25.06 4.60
C ASP A 45 5.66 24.83 6.07
N ASP A 46 4.44 24.37 6.37
CA ASP A 46 4.03 24.01 7.73
C ASP A 46 4.94 22.90 8.28
N ARG A 47 5.50 23.15 9.47
CA ARG A 47 6.46 22.24 10.12
C ARG A 47 5.80 20.94 10.57
N ASP A 48 4.56 21.02 11.04
CA ASP A 48 3.82 19.86 11.54
C ASP A 48 3.41 18.98 10.36
N LEU A 49 3.03 19.60 9.22
CA LEU A 49 2.78 18.87 7.98
C LEU A 49 4.02 18.11 7.49
N LYS A 50 5.20 18.77 7.50
CA LYS A 50 6.47 18.14 7.12
C LYS A 50 6.80 16.97 8.05
N GLN A 51 6.68 17.16 9.37
CA GLN A 51 6.95 16.12 10.36
C GLN A 51 6.00 14.92 10.21
N ALA A 52 4.70 15.18 10.06
CA ALA A 52 3.70 14.12 9.86
C ALA A 52 3.95 13.34 8.56
N ARG A 53 4.35 14.02 7.48
CA ARG A 53 4.72 13.38 6.21
C ARG A 53 5.93 12.48 6.41
N THR A 54 7.00 12.98 7.02
CA THR A 54 8.21 12.19 7.30
C THR A 54 7.86 10.94 8.11
N ALA A 55 7.12 11.07 9.21
CA ALA A 55 6.71 9.93 10.04
C ALA A 55 5.91 8.88 9.24
N ALA A 56 5.00 9.32 8.37
CA ALA A 56 4.23 8.40 7.53
C ALA A 56 5.12 7.62 6.54
N PHE A 57 6.10 8.30 5.92
CA PHE A 57 7.04 7.63 5.00
C PHE A 57 8.03 6.73 5.74
N ASP A 58 8.46 7.09 6.96
CA ASP A 58 9.32 6.24 7.78
C ASP A 58 8.61 4.92 8.14
N ILE A 59 7.32 4.96 8.47
CA ILE A 59 6.50 3.76 8.69
C ILE A 59 6.42 2.92 7.40
N LEU A 60 6.12 3.56 6.26
CA LEU A 60 5.95 2.89 4.98
C LEU A 60 7.22 2.17 4.52
N TYR A 61 8.35 2.87 4.50
CA TYR A 61 9.64 2.30 4.09
C TYR A 61 10.18 1.33 5.15
N GLY A 62 10.01 1.63 6.44
CA GLY A 62 10.43 0.78 7.53
C GLY A 62 9.72 -0.57 7.54
N THR A 63 8.40 -0.57 7.33
CA THR A 63 7.63 -1.82 7.20
C THR A 63 7.97 -2.59 5.93
N ALA A 64 8.11 -1.91 4.78
CA ALA A 64 8.49 -2.57 3.53
C ALA A 64 9.82 -3.32 3.68
N ARG A 65 10.83 -2.68 4.27
CA ARG A 65 12.14 -3.31 4.52
C ARG A 65 12.03 -4.50 5.48
N ARG A 66 11.30 -4.37 6.59
CA ARG A 66 11.08 -5.48 7.55
C ARG A 66 10.36 -6.66 6.88
N SER A 67 9.31 -6.38 6.12
CA SER A 67 8.55 -7.42 5.42
C SER A 67 9.38 -8.13 4.37
N LEU A 68 10.19 -7.42 3.58
CA LEU A 68 11.09 -8.05 2.62
C LEU A 68 12.18 -8.89 3.29
N ALA A 69 12.76 -8.42 4.39
CA ALA A 69 13.76 -9.18 5.15
C ALA A 69 13.22 -10.50 5.73
N SER A 70 11.89 -10.66 5.83
CA SER A 70 11.25 -11.90 6.29
C SER A 70 11.08 -12.95 5.19
N VAL A 71 11.21 -12.56 3.92
CA VAL A 71 10.95 -13.43 2.75
C VAL A 71 12.12 -13.49 1.76
N CYS A 72 13.11 -12.61 1.90
CA CYS A 72 14.31 -12.54 1.09
C CYS A 72 15.56 -12.61 1.98
N ASP A 73 16.69 -13.02 1.40
CA ASP A 73 17.97 -12.97 2.09
C ASP A 73 18.37 -11.51 2.34
N ALA A 74 18.65 -11.18 3.60
CA ALA A 74 18.99 -9.83 4.04
C ALA A 74 20.23 -9.29 3.30
N ASP A 75 21.16 -10.16 2.91
CA ASP A 75 22.39 -9.78 2.21
C ASP A 75 22.14 -9.40 0.73
N THR A 76 20.98 -9.76 0.18
CA THR A 76 20.58 -9.49 -1.21
C THR A 76 19.52 -8.40 -1.35
N LEU A 77 18.89 -7.99 -0.23
CA LEU A 77 17.85 -6.98 -0.21
C LEU A 77 18.42 -5.59 -0.53
N THR A 78 17.96 -4.97 -1.61
CA THR A 78 18.41 -3.64 -2.01
C THR A 78 17.40 -2.54 -1.66
N ASP A 79 17.87 -1.29 -1.59
CA ASP A 79 16.97 -0.14 -1.47
C ASP A 79 16.01 0.00 -2.67
N ALA A 80 16.43 -0.49 -3.85
CA ALA A 80 15.58 -0.52 -5.03
C ALA A 80 14.42 -1.52 -4.88
N ASP A 81 14.64 -2.66 -4.24
CA ASP A 81 13.58 -3.64 -3.93
C ASP A 81 12.57 -3.06 -2.94
N VAL A 82 13.07 -2.40 -1.88
CA VAL A 82 12.22 -1.71 -0.91
C VAL A 82 11.40 -0.62 -1.60
N ALA A 83 12.02 0.23 -2.41
CA ALA A 83 11.33 1.28 -3.15
C ALA A 83 10.28 0.70 -4.13
N SER A 84 10.60 -0.40 -4.80
CA SER A 84 9.69 -1.08 -5.73
C SER A 84 8.45 -1.62 -5.01
N LEU A 85 8.65 -2.28 -3.85
CA LEU A 85 7.55 -2.76 -3.03
C LEU A 85 6.69 -1.60 -2.51
N VAL A 86 7.33 -0.52 -2.05
CA VAL A 86 6.63 0.69 -1.61
C VAL A 86 5.76 1.25 -2.73
N ILE A 87 6.30 1.44 -3.93
CA ILE A 87 5.55 1.98 -5.09
C ILE A 87 4.36 1.08 -5.42
N ALA A 88 4.57 -0.25 -5.49
CA ALA A 88 3.51 -1.20 -5.80
C ALA A 88 2.39 -1.19 -4.75
N GLY A 89 2.75 -1.38 -3.47
CA GLY A 89 1.78 -1.42 -2.37
C GLY A 89 1.03 -0.09 -2.18
N TRP A 90 1.75 1.03 -2.30
CA TRP A 90 1.15 2.36 -2.22
C TRP A 90 0.17 2.60 -3.37
N SER A 91 0.54 2.22 -4.60
CA SER A 91 -0.32 2.34 -5.78
C SER A 91 -1.60 1.50 -5.64
N MET A 92 -1.49 0.24 -5.19
CA MET A 92 -2.65 -0.63 -4.98
C MET A 92 -3.60 -0.07 -3.91
N SER A 93 -3.05 0.38 -2.79
CA SER A 93 -3.82 0.95 -1.68
C SER A 93 -4.56 2.21 -2.11
N HIS A 94 -3.87 3.11 -2.82
CA HIS A 94 -4.47 4.32 -3.39
C HIS A 94 -5.55 4.03 -4.43
N GLY A 95 -5.28 3.10 -5.35
CA GLY A 95 -6.24 2.70 -6.37
C GLY A 95 -7.52 2.18 -5.73
N TYR A 96 -7.39 1.27 -4.76
CA TYR A 96 -8.54 0.70 -4.06
C TYR A 96 -9.32 1.74 -3.24
N ALA A 97 -8.63 2.58 -2.46
CA ALA A 97 -9.28 3.66 -1.72
C ALA A 97 -10.01 4.65 -2.65
N THR A 98 -9.42 4.96 -3.81
CA THR A 98 -10.04 5.84 -4.82
C THR A 98 -11.27 5.20 -5.42
N LEU A 99 -11.21 3.92 -5.80
CA LEU A 99 -12.34 3.18 -6.37
C LEU A 99 -13.53 3.09 -5.40
N LEU A 100 -13.25 2.82 -4.13
CA LEU A 100 -14.26 2.78 -3.08
C LEU A 100 -14.85 4.16 -2.78
N ALA A 101 -14.01 5.19 -2.65
CA ALA A 101 -14.48 6.55 -2.45
C ALA A 101 -15.38 6.97 -3.63
N THR A 102 -14.93 6.79 -4.86
CA THR A 102 -15.70 7.22 -6.05
C THR A 102 -16.91 6.33 -6.38
N GLU A 103 -17.27 5.37 -5.52
CA GLU A 103 -18.38 4.42 -5.71
C GLU A 103 -18.29 3.60 -7.00
N ASN A 104 -17.12 3.54 -7.64
CA ASN A 104 -16.89 2.79 -8.88
C ASN A 104 -16.97 1.25 -8.70
N LEU A 105 -17.15 0.78 -7.47
CA LEU A 105 -17.34 -0.63 -7.13
C LEU A 105 -18.76 -0.92 -6.59
N ALA A 106 -19.66 0.07 -6.53
CA ALA A 106 -20.96 -0.08 -5.88
C ALA A 106 -21.88 -1.13 -6.54
N ASP A 107 -21.75 -1.33 -7.85
CA ASP A 107 -22.52 -2.32 -8.63
C ASP A 107 -21.74 -3.63 -8.88
N ARG A 108 -20.56 -3.79 -8.25
CA ARG A 108 -19.69 -4.95 -8.42
C ARG A 108 -19.79 -5.89 -7.22
N PRO A 109 -19.48 -7.19 -7.40
CA PRO A 109 -19.34 -8.09 -6.27
C PRO A 109 -18.32 -7.56 -5.27
N SER A 110 -18.61 -7.70 -3.97
CA SER A 110 -17.68 -7.35 -2.92
C SER A 110 -16.40 -8.19 -3.01
N GLY A 111 -15.26 -7.55 -2.84
CA GLY A 111 -13.95 -8.20 -2.79
C GLY A 111 -13.08 -7.68 -1.65
N ASP A 112 -12.05 -8.45 -1.31
CA ASP A 112 -11.06 -8.12 -0.28
C ASP A 112 -9.69 -7.90 -0.96
N ILE A 113 -9.08 -6.72 -0.73
CA ILE A 113 -7.79 -6.36 -1.33
C ILE A 113 -6.65 -7.30 -0.90
N LEU A 114 -6.62 -7.75 0.35
CA LEU A 114 -5.57 -8.65 0.83
C LEU A 114 -5.71 -10.01 0.15
N ARG A 115 -6.95 -10.50 0.01
CA ARG A 115 -7.19 -11.71 -0.77
C ARG A 115 -6.81 -11.55 -2.23
N GLY A 116 -7.10 -10.39 -2.83
CA GLY A 116 -6.69 -10.06 -4.19
C GLY A 116 -5.17 -10.09 -4.38
N VAL A 117 -4.41 -9.51 -3.46
CA VAL A 117 -2.93 -9.52 -3.45
C VAL A 117 -2.40 -10.96 -3.39
N GLU A 118 -2.96 -11.81 -2.51
CA GLU A 118 -2.55 -13.21 -2.42
C GLU A 118 -2.78 -13.97 -3.74
N LEU A 119 -3.91 -13.70 -4.41
CA LEU A 119 -4.24 -14.32 -5.69
C LEU A 119 -3.33 -13.80 -6.82
N LEU A 120 -3.04 -12.50 -6.86
CA LEU A 120 -2.09 -11.91 -7.80
C LEU A 120 -0.69 -12.50 -7.64
N ALA A 121 -0.20 -12.65 -6.42
CA ALA A 121 1.11 -13.27 -6.15
C ALA A 121 1.17 -14.71 -6.69
N ARG A 122 0.09 -15.48 -6.52
CA ARG A 122 -0.02 -16.84 -7.09
C ARG A 122 -0.03 -16.84 -8.61
N LEU A 123 -0.74 -15.90 -9.23
CA LEU A 123 -0.79 -15.77 -10.70
C LEU A 123 0.58 -15.40 -11.28
N VAL A 124 1.29 -14.46 -10.66
CA VAL A 124 2.63 -14.05 -11.10
C VAL A 124 3.66 -15.17 -10.92
N GLY A 125 3.53 -15.97 -9.85
CA GLY A 125 4.42 -17.11 -9.60
C GLY A 125 4.08 -18.38 -10.40
N SER A 126 2.99 -18.41 -11.16
CA SER A 126 2.60 -19.57 -11.95
C SER A 126 3.34 -19.56 -13.31
N PRO A 127 3.94 -20.67 -13.75
CA PRO A 127 4.52 -20.75 -15.09
C PRO A 127 3.42 -20.59 -16.15
N PRO A 128 3.73 -20.02 -17.34
CA PRO A 128 2.77 -19.95 -18.43
C PRO A 128 2.31 -21.36 -18.80
N ASN A 129 1.02 -21.54 -19.06
CA ASN A 129 0.49 -22.83 -19.50
C ASN A 129 1.06 -23.15 -20.90
N ASP A 130 1.73 -24.28 -21.04
CA ASP A 130 2.31 -24.79 -22.30
C ASP A 130 1.29 -24.99 -23.44
N ASN A 131 0.00 -24.70 -23.20
CA ASN A 131 -1.11 -24.93 -24.13
C ASN A 131 -1.39 -23.74 -25.08
N GLU A 132 -0.67 -22.62 -24.97
CA GLU A 132 -0.77 -21.49 -25.91
C GLU A 132 0.25 -21.55 -27.06
N ALA A 133 1.22 -22.46 -27.03
CA ALA A 133 2.25 -22.58 -28.07
C ALA A 133 1.82 -23.40 -29.30
N THR A 134 0.55 -23.79 -29.42
CA THR A 134 0.05 -24.60 -30.56
C THR A 134 -1.28 -24.11 -31.14
N ARG A 135 -1.53 -22.80 -31.13
CA ARG A 135 -2.66 -22.20 -31.87
C ARG A 135 -2.23 -21.07 -32.78
#